data_AF-A0A6G3R7W0-F1
#
_entry.id   AF-A0A6G3R7W0-F1
#
_cell.length_a   1.000
_cell.length_b   1.000
_cell.length_c   1.000
_cell.angle_alpha   90.00
_cell.angle_beta   90.00
_cell.angle_gamma   90.00
#
_symmetry.space_group_name_H-M   'P 1'
#
loop_
_entity.id
_entity.type
_entity.pdbx_description
1 polymer ?
#
loop_
_entity_poly.entity_id
_entity_poly.type
_entity_poly.pdbx_seq_one_letter_code
_entity_poly.pdbx_strand_id
1 'polypeptide(L)'
;MTDWTPPPPGDTREQLPDNILQLIDAPTYTSTACETAQALTAATQAHPAQAGDLKTWAAQMHQRCRRNHKFTGVLCNCSCHRT
;
A
#
# COMPACT_ATOMS: atom_id res chain seq x y z
N MET A 1 -14.42 20.60 -16.89
CA MET A 1 -14.00 19.91 -15.65
C MET A 1 -12.59 19.41 -15.91
N THR A 2 -11.61 19.82 -15.11
CA THR A 2 -10.24 19.29 -15.22
C THR A 2 -10.26 17.82 -14.86
N ASP A 3 -9.90 16.95 -15.79
CA ASP A 3 -9.64 15.54 -15.54
C ASP A 3 -8.53 15.44 -14.49
N TRP A 4 -8.92 15.13 -13.25
CA TRP A 4 -7.99 14.86 -12.19
C TRP A 4 -7.43 13.45 -12.40
N THR A 5 -6.17 13.36 -12.81
CA THR A 5 -5.47 12.08 -12.92
C THR A 5 -4.77 11.76 -11.60
N PRO A 6 -5.07 10.63 -10.95
CA PRO A 6 -4.38 10.23 -9.73
C PRO A 6 -2.88 10.05 -9.98
N PRO A 7 -2.03 10.42 -9.02
CA PRO A 7 -0.59 10.25 -9.15
C PRO A 7 -0.20 8.75 -9.25
N PRO A 8 0.84 8.41 -10.01
CA PRO A 8 1.34 7.04 -10.08
C PRO A 8 1.84 6.54 -8.70
N PRO A 9 1.91 5.22 -8.48
CA PRO A 9 2.56 4.66 -7.30
C PRO A 9 3.99 5.19 -7.15
N GLY A 10 4.38 5.62 -5.96
CA GLY A 10 5.69 6.19 -5.69
C GLY A 10 5.80 7.71 -5.90
N ASP A 11 4.78 8.38 -6.44
CA ASP A 11 4.82 9.83 -6.66
C ASP A 11 5.00 10.59 -5.32
N THR A 12 5.80 11.65 -5.35
CA THR A 12 6.14 12.49 -4.21
C THR A 12 5.40 13.83 -4.20
N ARG A 13 4.52 14.11 -5.18
CA ARG A 13 3.79 15.37 -5.33
C ARG A 13 3.03 15.83 -4.09
N GLU A 14 2.55 14.88 -3.30
CA GLU A 14 1.78 15.15 -2.08
C GLU A 14 2.61 14.97 -0.80
N GLN A 15 3.93 14.76 -0.92
CA GLN A 15 4.81 14.66 0.24
C GLN A 15 4.99 16.02 0.91
N LEU A 16 5.15 15.98 2.24
CA LEU A 16 5.51 17.16 3.01
C LEU A 16 6.92 17.62 2.63
N PRO A 17 7.21 18.93 2.75
CA PRO A 17 8.57 19.44 2.57
C PRO A 17 9.57 18.79 3.53
N ASP A 18 10.82 18.62 3.10
CA ASP A 18 11.87 17.95 3.87
C ASP A 18 12.07 18.55 5.27
N ASN A 19 12.00 19.88 5.38
CA ASN A 19 12.15 20.58 6.66
C ASN A 19 11.03 20.27 7.66
N ILE A 20 9.86 19.82 7.19
CA ILE A 20 8.76 19.37 8.04
C ILE A 20 8.91 17.87 8.36
N LEU A 21 9.33 17.06 7.39
CA LEU A 21 9.59 15.64 7.59
C LEU A 21 10.66 15.40 8.66
N GLN A 22 11.69 16.24 8.73
CA GLN A 22 12.74 16.16 9.76
C GLN A 22 12.23 16.42 11.19
N LEU A 23 11.03 16.98 11.36
CA LEU A 23 10.46 17.31 12.67
C LEU A 23 9.54 16.23 13.23
N ILE A 24 9.26 15.18 12.46
CA ILE A 24 8.33 14.11 12.85
C ILE A 24 9.03 12.75 12.84
N ASP A 25 8.67 11.90 13.79
CA ASP A 25 9.03 10.48 13.74
C ASP A 25 7.95 9.73 12.95
N ALA A 26 8.22 9.49 11.67
CA ALA A 26 7.26 8.82 10.79
C ALA A 26 7.26 7.30 11.05
N PRO A 27 6.12 6.71 11.43
CA PRO A 27 6.07 5.29 11.75
C PRO A 27 6.32 4.41 10.53
N THR A 28 6.66 3.14 10.77
CA THR A 28 6.71 2.12 9.73
C THR A 28 5.38 2.06 8.98
N TYR A 29 5.45 2.07 7.65
CA TYR A 29 4.27 2.12 6.80
C TYR A 29 3.99 0.77 6.16
N THR A 30 2.72 0.35 6.17
CA THR A 30 2.18 -0.65 5.25
C THR A 30 1.00 -0.01 4.54
N SER A 31 0.93 -0.12 3.22
CA SER A 31 -0.20 0.48 2.50
C SER A 31 -1.50 -0.24 2.84
N THR A 32 -2.60 0.50 2.86
CA THR A 32 -3.94 -0.07 3.06
C THR A 32 -4.24 -1.20 2.07
N ALA A 33 -3.72 -1.10 0.85
CA ALA A 33 -3.83 -2.17 -0.14
C ALA A 33 -3.07 -3.43 0.31
N CYS A 34 -1.86 -3.29 0.84
CA CYS A 34 -1.08 -4.41 1.38
C CYS A 34 -1.68 -4.99 2.67
N GLU A 35 -2.21 -4.16 3.56
CA GLU A 35 -2.95 -4.61 4.76
C GLU A 35 -4.18 -5.43 4.34
N THR A 36 -4.92 -4.94 3.34
CA THR A 36 -6.08 -5.67 2.79
C THR A 36 -5.66 -6.99 2.16
N ALA A 37 -4.55 -7.02 1.41
CA ALA A 37 -4.02 -8.25 0.82
C ALA A 37 -3.62 -9.29 1.89
N GLN A 38 -3.03 -8.84 3.01
CA GLN A 38 -2.71 -9.70 4.15
C GLN A 38 -3.98 -10.26 4.79
N ALA A 39 -5.01 -9.43 5.01
CA ALA A 39 -6.29 -9.87 5.56
C ALA A 39 -6.98 -10.91 4.64
N LEU A 40 -6.98 -10.68 3.32
CA LEU A 40 -7.50 -11.64 2.33
C LEU A 40 -6.74 -12.96 2.35
N THR A 41 -5.42 -12.91 2.49
CA THR A 41 -4.58 -14.10 2.60
C THR A 41 -4.90 -14.88 3.87
N ALA A 42 -5.05 -14.20 5.01
CA ALA A 42 -5.42 -14.83 6.27
C ALA A 42 -6.81 -15.49 6.21
N ALA A 43 -7.77 -14.83 5.55
CA ALA A 43 -9.14 -15.35 5.39
C ALA A 43 -9.20 -16.70 4.67
N THR A 44 -8.19 -17.07 3.87
CA THR A 44 -8.12 -18.38 3.20
C THR A 44 -8.10 -19.56 4.17
N GLN A 45 -7.63 -19.34 5.40
CA GLN A 45 -7.61 -20.38 6.45
C GLN A 45 -9.01 -20.69 6.97
N ALA A 46 -9.85 -19.66 7.13
CA ALA A 46 -11.23 -19.81 7.58
C ALA A 46 -12.20 -20.20 6.44
N HIS A 47 -11.85 -19.86 5.20
CA HIS A 47 -12.70 -20.00 4.02
C HIS A 47 -11.99 -20.77 2.89
N PRO A 48 -11.68 -22.08 3.10
CA PRO A 48 -10.88 -22.85 2.14
C PRO A 48 -11.58 -23.01 0.78
N ALA A 49 -12.92 -23.07 0.74
CA ALA A 49 -13.68 -23.15 -0.50
C ALA A 49 -13.55 -21.90 -1.38
N GLN A 50 -13.27 -20.73 -0.78
CA GLN A 50 -13.09 -19.45 -1.48
C GLN A 50 -11.61 -19.07 -1.64
N ALA A 51 -10.67 -19.95 -1.26
CA ALA A 51 -9.26 -19.62 -1.20
C ALA A 51 -8.67 -19.16 -2.54
N GLY A 52 -9.18 -19.68 -3.66
CA GLY A 52 -8.75 -19.25 -5.00
C GLY A 52 -9.07 -17.77 -5.29
N ASP A 53 -10.31 -17.37 -5.05
CA ASP A 53 -10.76 -15.99 -5.27
C ASP A 53 -10.07 -15.02 -4.30
N LEU A 54 -9.97 -15.40 -3.02
CA LEU A 54 -9.29 -14.59 -2.00
C LEU A 54 -7.83 -14.33 -2.35
N LYS A 55 -7.09 -15.35 -2.83
CA LYS A 55 -5.71 -15.20 -3.29
C LYS A 55 -5.62 -14.29 -4.52
N THR A 56 -6.57 -14.40 -5.45
CA THR A 56 -6.63 -13.55 -6.64
C THR A 56 -6.82 -12.09 -6.27
N TRP A 57 -7.76 -11.80 -5.36
CA TRP A 57 -7.96 -10.45 -4.86
C TRP A 57 -6.77 -9.92 -4.07
N ALA A 58 -6.11 -10.75 -3.25
CA ALA A 58 -4.90 -10.36 -2.54
C ALA A 58 -3.78 -9.92 -3.51
N ALA A 59 -3.57 -10.68 -4.60
CA ALA A 59 -2.61 -10.32 -5.63
C ALA A 59 -2.96 -8.98 -6.31
N GLN A 60 -4.24 -8.75 -6.63
CA GLN A 60 -4.68 -7.47 -7.20
C GLN A 60 -4.49 -6.30 -6.23
N MET A 61 -4.69 -6.50 -4.93
CA MET A 61 -4.45 -5.48 -3.92
C MET A 61 -2.96 -5.14 -3.81
N HIS A 62 -2.06 -6.12 -3.88
CA HIS A 62 -0.62 -5.84 -3.91
C HIS A 62 -0.21 -4.97 -5.12
N GLN A 63 -0.83 -5.17 -6.29
CA GLN A 63 -0.59 -4.33 -7.47
C GLN A 63 -1.07 -2.88 -7.30
N ARG A 64 -2.00 -2.64 -6.37
CA ARG A 64 -2.52 -1.30 -6.03
C ARG A 64 -1.72 -0.59 -4.95
N CYS A 65 -0.66 -1.20 -4.42
CA CYS A 65 0.16 -0.55 -3.42
C CYS A 65 0.80 0.72 -3.99
N ARG A 66 0.67 1.83 -3.25
CA ARG A 66 1.32 3.11 -3.60
C ARG A 66 2.85 3.09 -3.43
N ARG A 67 3.43 2.02 -2.87
CA ARG A 67 4.85 1.82 -2.53
C ARG A 67 5.40 2.75 -1.44
N ASN A 68 4.97 4.00 -1.37
CA ASN A 68 5.34 4.95 -0.32
C ASN A 68 4.11 5.55 0.35
N HIS A 69 4.26 5.97 1.59
CA HIS A 69 3.25 6.73 2.29
C HIS A 69 3.11 8.10 1.62
N LYS A 70 1.88 8.47 1.32
CA LYS A 70 1.52 9.63 0.50
C LYS A 70 2.20 10.93 0.95
N PHE A 71 2.24 11.17 2.26
CA PHE A 71 2.69 12.44 2.83
C PHE A 71 4.11 12.40 3.39
N THR A 72 4.58 11.22 3.79
CA THR A 72 5.87 11.09 4.50
C THR A 72 6.95 10.42 3.66
N GLY A 73 6.59 9.83 2.52
CA GLY A 73 7.52 9.10 1.66
C GLY A 73 8.03 7.78 2.22
N VAL A 74 7.68 7.41 3.46
CA VAL A 74 8.08 6.14 4.09
C VAL A 74 7.63 4.98 3.21
N LEU A 75 8.58 4.09 2.87
CA LEU A 75 8.30 2.96 2.00
C LEU A 75 7.42 1.92 2.70
N CYS A 76 6.54 1.29 1.90
CA CYS A 76 5.69 0.21 2.34
C CYS A 76 6.56 -1.01 2.68
N ASN A 77 6.40 -1.51 3.91
CA ASN A 77 7.20 -2.61 4.46
C ASN A 77 6.67 -4.01 4.09
N CYS A 78 5.68 -4.12 3.19
CA CYS A 78 5.22 -5.44 2.74
C CYS A 78 6.36 -6.23 2.09
N SER A 79 6.33 -7.55 2.22
CA SER A 79 7.22 -8.44 1.45
C SER A 79 7.02 -8.33 -0.06
N CYS A 80 5.85 -7.85 -0.50
CA CYS A 80 5.47 -7.71 -1.90
C CYS A 80 6.31 -6.68 -2.71
N HIS A 81 7.15 -5.90 -2.04
CA HIS A 81 8.07 -4.94 -2.68
C HIS A 81 9.53 -5.16 -2.29
N ARG A 82 9.82 -6.22 -1.52
CA ARG A 82 11.19 -6.63 -1.23
C ARG A 82 11.68 -7.46 -2.41
N THR A 83 12.01 -6.79 -3.51
CA THR A 83 12.69 -7.34 -4.70
C THR A 83 14.02 -6.66 -4.85
#